data_AF-A0A8H3DJT5-F1
#
_entry.id   AF-A0A8H3DJT5-F1
#
_cell.length_a   1.000
_cell.length_b   1.000
_cell.length_c   1.000
_cell.angle_alpha   90.00
_cell.angle_beta   90.00
_cell.angle_gamma   90.00
#
_symmetry.space_group_name_H-M   'P 1'
#
loop_
_entity.id
_entity.type
_entity.pdbx_description
1 polymer ?
#
loop_
_entity_poly.entity_id
_entity_poly.type
_entity_poly.pdbx_seq_one_letter_code
_entity_poly.pdbx_strand_id
1 'polypeptide(L)'
;MEEACSYYAGLPSSPTLIYCTGPAWSPPSGPEAYHHLKELHPIFNHPMVDIWDKLSVEVIALLDAHTIHFTSIDVVWFKMLEVDDEHLGGKTNIGPVTIWVGVFPDITSATVEMYYMTM
;
A
#
# COMPACT_ATOMS: atom_id res chain seq x y z
N MET A 1 4.86 0.02 14.34
CA MET A 1 5.55 1.26 13.94
C MET A 1 6.54 0.99 12.82
N GLU A 2 7.43 0.00 12.96
CA GLU A 2 8.38 -0.39 11.89
C GLU A 2 7.68 -0.81 10.59
N GLU A 3 6.68 -1.69 10.66
CA GLU A 3 5.84 -2.05 9.51
C GLU A 3 5.23 -0.81 8.85
N ALA A 4 4.63 0.09 9.65
CA ALA A 4 3.94 1.27 9.14
C ALA A 4 4.83 2.16 8.25
N CYS A 5 6.09 2.33 8.64
CA CYS A 5 7.07 3.13 7.91
C CYS A 5 7.75 2.37 6.76
N SER A 6 7.88 1.04 6.87
CA SER A 6 8.63 0.23 5.91
C SER A 6 7.77 -0.48 4.87
N TYR A 7 6.46 -0.59 5.08
CA TYR A 7 5.58 -1.40 4.23
C TYR A 7 5.57 -0.94 2.77
N TYR A 8 5.70 0.36 2.51
CA TYR A 8 5.71 0.95 1.18
C TYR A 8 7.09 1.45 0.73
N ALA A 9 8.16 0.87 1.28
CA ALA A 9 9.53 1.15 0.83
C ALA A 9 9.63 1.03 -0.70
N GLY A 10 10.31 1.99 -1.35
CA GLY A 10 10.43 2.06 -2.82
C GLY A 10 9.48 3.06 -3.48
N LEU A 11 8.37 3.44 -2.84
CA LEU A 11 7.50 4.50 -3.37
C LEU A 11 8.09 5.89 -3.10
N PRO A 12 8.09 6.82 -4.08
CA PRO A 12 8.66 8.17 -3.90
C PRO A 12 8.03 8.97 -2.76
N SER A 13 6.74 8.78 -2.50
CA SER A 13 6.02 9.48 -1.43
C SER A 13 6.22 8.86 -0.05
N SER A 14 6.81 7.66 0.05
CA SER A 14 7.02 6.92 1.31
C SER A 14 5.80 6.96 2.26
N PRO A 15 4.61 6.53 1.81
CA PRO A 15 3.38 6.67 2.58
C PRO A 15 3.40 5.77 3.82
N THR A 16 2.84 6.26 4.93
CA THR A 16 2.66 5.47 6.16
C THR A 16 1.50 4.50 6.01
N LEU A 17 1.75 3.20 6.25
CA LEU A 17 0.67 2.23 6.33
C LEU A 17 -0.11 2.40 7.64
N ILE A 18 -1.42 2.61 7.50
CA ILE A 18 -2.36 2.70 8.63
C ILE A 18 -2.98 1.33 8.92
N TYR A 19 -3.41 0.63 7.87
CA TYR A 19 -4.04 -0.68 7.95
C TYR A 19 -3.94 -1.41 6.61
N CYS A 20 -3.68 -2.71 6.64
CA CYS A 20 -3.79 -3.59 5.48
C CYS A 20 -4.46 -4.91 5.85
N THR A 21 -5.18 -5.48 4.88
CA THR A 21 -5.64 -6.86 4.94
C THR A 21 -4.61 -7.77 4.26
N GLY A 22 -4.19 -8.84 4.92
CA GLY A 22 -3.23 -9.76 4.32
C GLY A 22 -2.46 -10.58 5.36
N PRO A 23 -1.45 -11.34 4.92
CA PRO A 23 -0.52 -11.98 5.84
C PRO A 23 0.18 -10.92 6.71
N ALA A 24 0.51 -11.31 7.96
CA ALA A 24 1.25 -10.44 8.85
C ALA A 24 2.60 -10.08 8.24
N TRP A 25 2.97 -8.80 8.30
CA TRP A 25 4.28 -8.35 7.85
C TRP A 25 5.39 -8.88 8.76
N SER A 26 6.47 -9.31 8.13
CA SER A 26 7.70 -9.71 8.81
C SER A 26 8.83 -8.76 8.44
N PRO A 27 9.59 -8.23 9.41
CA PRO A 27 10.75 -7.40 9.11
C PRO A 27 11.78 -8.19 8.31
N PRO A 28 12.48 -7.57 7.34
CA PRO A 28 13.65 -8.16 6.71
C PRO A 28 14.65 -8.59 7.78
N SER A 29 15.23 -9.79 7.64
CA SER A 29 16.16 -10.34 8.63
C SER A 29 17.38 -10.96 7.97
N GLY A 30 18.53 -10.89 8.65
CA GLY A 30 19.80 -11.41 8.16
C GLY A 30 20.73 -10.36 7.55
N PRO A 31 21.90 -10.78 7.02
CA PRO A 31 22.91 -9.89 6.45
C PRO A 31 22.42 -9.11 5.22
N GLU A 32 21.41 -9.65 4.52
CA GLU A 32 20.81 -9.09 3.30
C GLU A 32 19.38 -8.60 3.58
N ALA A 33 19.14 -8.04 4.79
CA ALA A 33 17.86 -7.51 5.24
C ALA A 33 17.44 -6.21 4.52
N TYR A 34 17.58 -6.16 3.20
CA TYR A 34 17.05 -5.06 2.40
C TYR A 34 15.52 -5.10 2.41
N HIS A 35 14.90 -3.92 2.44
CA HIS A 35 13.46 -3.83 2.29
C HIS A 35 13.04 -4.31 0.90
N HIS A 36 11.97 -5.09 0.83
CA HIS A 36 11.33 -5.42 -0.45
C HIS A 36 10.73 -4.15 -1.04
N LEU A 37 11.32 -3.65 -2.12
CA LEU A 37 10.89 -2.41 -2.74
C LEU A 37 9.60 -2.65 -3.50
N LYS A 38 8.61 -1.79 -3.27
CA LYS A 38 7.34 -1.77 -3.98
C LYS A 38 7.38 -0.73 -5.08
N GLU A 39 6.92 -1.14 -6.24
CA GLU A 39 6.57 -0.25 -7.33
C GLU A 39 5.06 -0.28 -7.53
N LEU A 40 4.47 0.90 -7.69
CA LEU A 40 3.06 1.02 -8.02
C LEU A 40 2.89 0.77 -9.52
N HIS A 41 2.00 -0.17 -9.84
CA HIS A 41 1.71 -0.54 -11.20
C HIS A 41 0.22 -0.33 -11.49
N PRO A 42 -0.13 0.37 -12.58
CA PRO A 42 -1.50 0.45 -13.03
C PRO A 42 -2.01 -0.94 -13.43
N ILE A 43 -3.30 -1.17 -13.19
CA ILE A 43 -3.97 -2.44 -13.51
C ILE A 43 -4.57 -2.33 -14.90
N PHE A 44 -4.11 -3.20 -15.79
CA PHE A 44 -4.68 -3.38 -17.12
C PHE A 44 -5.14 -4.83 -17.28
N ASN A 45 -6.22 -5.06 -18.03
CA ASN A 45 -6.74 -6.40 -18.37
C ASN A 45 -7.05 -7.29 -17.16
N HIS A 46 -7.56 -6.73 -16.06
CA HIS A 46 -8.05 -7.49 -14.91
C HIS A 46 -9.56 -7.28 -14.75
N PRO A 47 -10.36 -8.32 -14.41
CA PRO A 47 -11.82 -8.19 -14.24
C PRO A 47 -12.26 -7.12 -13.22
N MET A 48 -11.35 -6.75 -12.31
CA MET A 48 -11.55 -5.64 -11.37
C MET A 48 -11.82 -4.32 -12.09
N VAL A 49 -11.17 -4.07 -13.22
CA VAL A 49 -11.34 -2.84 -14.02
C VAL A 49 -12.78 -2.76 -14.53
N ASP A 50 -13.34 -3.88 -14.99
CA ASP A 50 -14.69 -3.94 -15.55
C ASP A 50 -15.79 -3.70 -14.50
N ILE A 51 -15.51 -4.01 -13.24
CA ILE A 51 -16.48 -3.87 -12.14
C ILE A 51 -16.24 -2.64 -11.26
N TRP A 52 -15.14 -1.92 -11.47
CA TRP A 52 -14.68 -0.87 -10.55
C TRP A 52 -15.70 0.26 -10.38
N ASP A 53 -16.35 0.69 -11.46
CA ASP A 53 -17.35 1.77 -11.39
C ASP A 53 -18.51 1.43 -10.45
N LYS A 54 -18.91 0.16 -10.39
CA LYS A 54 -19.95 -0.30 -9.46
C LYS A 54 -19.39 -0.51 -8.06
N LEU A 55 -18.23 -1.19 -7.97
CA LEU A 55 -17.64 -1.56 -6.68
C LEU A 55 -17.20 -0.32 -5.89
N SER A 56 -16.68 0.70 -6.56
CA SER A 56 -16.25 1.96 -5.92
C SER A 56 -17.40 2.65 -5.19
N VAL A 57 -18.63 2.62 -5.72
CA VAL A 57 -19.82 3.16 -5.04
C VAL A 57 -20.11 2.40 -3.74
N GLU A 58 -19.99 1.07 -3.75
CA GLU A 58 -20.18 0.24 -2.55
C GLU A 58 -19.07 0.49 -1.51
N VAL A 59 -17.82 0.66 -1.96
CA VAL A 59 -16.68 1.01 -1.10
C VAL A 59 -16.87 2.38 -0.47
N ILE A 60 -17.26 3.39 -1.24
CA ILE A 60 -17.54 4.75 -0.74
C ILE A 60 -18.65 4.69 0.31
N ALA A 61 -19.76 4.00 0.01
CA ALA A 61 -20.86 3.86 0.96
C ALA A 61 -20.43 3.19 2.28
N LEU A 62 -19.52 2.22 2.21
CA LEU A 62 -18.95 1.58 3.40
C LEU A 62 -18.08 2.55 4.20
N LEU A 63 -17.17 3.29 3.54
CA LEU A 63 -16.32 4.28 4.20
C LEU A 63 -17.16 5.38 4.86
N ASP A 64 -18.18 5.87 4.17
CA ASP A 64 -19.13 6.86 4.68
C ASP A 64 -19.92 6.34 5.88
N ALA A 65 -20.41 5.10 5.82
CA ALA A 65 -21.11 4.46 6.95
C ALA A 65 -20.25 4.35 8.20
N HIS A 66 -18.93 4.27 8.03
CA HIS A 66 -17.95 4.26 9.11
C HIS A 66 -17.34 5.64 9.40
N THR A 67 -17.84 6.71 8.78
CA THR A 67 -17.32 8.09 8.92
C THR A 67 -15.82 8.21 8.64
N ILE A 68 -15.30 7.37 7.75
CA ILE A 68 -13.89 7.39 7.34
C ILE A 68 -13.75 8.41 6.22
N HIS A 69 -13.15 9.56 6.52
CA HIS A 69 -12.85 10.53 5.47
C HIS A 69 -11.59 10.09 4.70
N PHE A 70 -11.68 10.11 3.38
CA PHE A 70 -10.61 9.70 2.47
C PHE A 70 -10.30 10.81 1.46
N THR A 71 -9.09 10.77 0.90
CA THR A 71 -8.61 11.70 -0.13
C THR A 71 -8.65 11.08 -1.53
N SER A 72 -8.37 9.78 -1.62
CA SER A 72 -8.46 9.02 -2.87
C SER A 72 -8.82 7.55 -2.61
N ILE A 73 -9.39 6.91 -3.63
CA ILE A 73 -9.62 5.47 -3.67
C ILE A 73 -9.18 5.00 -5.04
N ASP A 74 -8.16 4.16 -5.07
CA ASP A 74 -7.51 3.71 -6.29
C ASP A 74 -7.39 2.18 -6.28
N VAL A 75 -7.48 1.55 -7.46
CA VAL A 75 -7.17 0.13 -7.60
C VAL A 75 -5.76 0.00 -8.15
N VAL A 76 -4.88 -0.64 -7.40
CA VAL A 76 -3.45 -0.68 -7.71
C VAL A 76 -2.89 -2.10 -7.62
N TRP A 77 -1.85 -2.35 -8.40
CA TRP A 77 -0.98 -3.50 -8.22
C TRP A 77 0.35 -3.05 -7.62
N PHE A 78 0.85 -3.80 -6.64
CA PHE A 78 2.21 -3.65 -6.16
C PHE A 78 3.08 -4.70 -6.80
N LYS A 79 4.06 -4.26 -7.59
CA LYS A 79 5.16 -5.11 -8.02
C LYS A 79 6.22 -5.09 -6.93
N MET A 80 6.59 -6.27 -6.45
CA MET A 80 7.70 -6.42 -5.52
C MET A 80 8.98 -6.57 -6.34
N LEU A 81 9.91 -5.65 -6.18
CA LEU A 81 11.27 -5.81 -6.64
C LEU A 81 12.02 -6.60 -5.56
N GLU A 82 12.31 -7.86 -5.87
CA GLU A 82 13.40 -8.53 -5.18
C GLU A 82 14.71 -7.91 -5.72
N VAL A 83 15.67 -7.64 -4.82
CA VAL A 83 17.02 -7.30 -5.24
C VAL A 83 17.58 -8.57 -5.83
N ASP A 84 17.68 -8.63 -7.16
CA ASP A 84 18.17 -9.80 -7.88
C ASP A 84 19.57 -10.17 -7.39
N ASP A 85 19.71 -11.36 -6.80
CA ASP A 85 20.91 -12.15 -7.02
C ASP A 85 20.89 -12.53 -8.52
N GLU A 86 21.73 -11.83 -9.30
CA GLU A 86 21.82 -11.93 -10.76
C GLU A 86 22.03 -13.38 -11.27
N HIS A 87 22.33 -14.34 -10.39
CA HIS A 87 22.50 -15.76 -10.71
C HIS A 87 21.20 -16.59 -10.75
N LEU A 88 20.06 -16.07 -10.28
CA LEU A 88 18.82 -16.85 -10.12
C LEU A 88 17.61 -16.33 -10.92
N GLY A 89 17.83 -15.52 -11.96
CA GLY A 89 16.79 -15.14 -12.92
C GLY A 89 15.61 -14.42 -12.27
N GLY A 90 15.75 -13.11 -12.09
CA GLY A 90 14.86 -12.26 -11.30
C GLY A 90 13.38 -12.55 -11.44
N LYS A 91 12.79 -13.02 -10.34
CA LYS A 91 11.38 -13.39 -10.30
C LYS A 91 10.58 -12.16 -9.89
N THR A 92 10.13 -11.40 -10.88
CA THR A 92 9.15 -10.34 -10.64
C THR A 92 7.90 -10.94 -9.99
N ASN A 93 7.65 -10.62 -8.72
CA ASN A 93 6.47 -11.09 -8.01
C ASN A 93 5.41 -9.98 -8.01
N ILE A 94 4.30 -10.22 -8.68
CA ILE A 94 3.17 -9.29 -8.74
C ILE A 94 2.25 -9.64 -7.57
N GLY A 95 2.05 -8.67 -6.67
CA GLY A 95 1.14 -8.80 -5.54
C GLY A 95 -0.34 -8.85 -5.96
N PRO A 96 -1.25 -9.14 -5.02
CA PRO A 96 -2.69 -9.13 -5.30
C PRO A 96 -3.17 -7.74 -5.73
N VAL A 97 -4.27 -7.71 -6.50
CA VAL A 97 -5.01 -6.47 -6.78
C VAL A 97 -5.44 -5.86 -5.44
N THR A 98 -5.10 -4.60 -5.22
CA THR A 98 -5.35 -3.90 -3.94
C THR A 98 -6.22 -2.68 -4.16
N ILE A 99 -7.25 -2.52 -3.35
CA ILE A 99 -7.95 -1.23 -3.19
C ILE A 99 -7.14 -0.40 -2.22
N TRP A 100 -6.54 0.68 -2.70
CA TRP A 100 -5.73 1.59 -1.93
C TRP A 100 -6.53 2.85 -1.61
N VAL A 101 -6.68 3.13 -0.31
CA VAL A 101 -7.43 4.28 0.19
C VAL A 101 -6.43 5.27 0.79
N GLY A 102 -6.32 6.44 0.17
CA GLY A 102 -5.63 7.59 0.75
C GLY A 102 -6.55 8.25 1.78
N VAL A 103 -6.01 8.65 2.93
CA VAL A 103 -6.76 9.36 3.97
C VAL A 103 -6.05 10.65 4.33
N PHE A 104 -6.78 11.63 4.86
CA PHE A 104 -6.13 12.82 5.36
C PHE A 104 -5.22 12.46 6.54
N PRO A 105 -4.05 13.12 6.66
CA PRO A 105 -3.29 13.06 7.90
C PRO A 105 -4.19 13.53 9.07
N ASP A 106 -3.96 12.97 10.25
CA ASP A 106 -4.57 13.38 11.54
C ASP A 106 -6.05 13.04 11.79
N ILE A 107 -6.79 12.52 10.82
CA ILE A 107 -8.23 12.16 10.98
C ILE A 107 -8.49 10.66 11.22
N THR A 108 -7.50 9.81 10.94
CA THR A 108 -7.57 8.36 11.14
C THR A 108 -6.49 7.99 12.13
N SER A 109 -6.88 7.92 13.41
CA SER A 109 -5.95 7.56 14.48
C SER A 109 -5.59 6.07 14.37
N ALA A 110 -4.57 5.75 13.57
CA ALA A 110 -3.62 4.72 13.98
C ALA A 110 -2.57 5.45 14.81
N THR A 111 -2.89 5.66 16.10
CA THR A 111 -2.05 6.24 17.15
C THR A 111 -0.57 6.38 16.77
N VAL A 112 -0.17 7.57 16.28
CA VAL A 112 1.22 8.01 16.21
C VAL A 112 1.26 9.49 16.57
N GLU A 113 2.04 9.81 17.59
CA GLU A 113 2.26 11.15 18.09
C GLU A 113 3.07 12.01 17.09
N MET A 114 2.55 13.22 16.87
CA MET A 114 3.22 14.53 16.75
C MET A 114 4.66 14.59 16.23
N TYR A 115 4.91 15.43 15.21
CA TYR A 115 5.66 16.70 15.36
C TYR A 115 5.48 17.57 14.11
N TYR A 116 5.12 18.83 14.33
CA TYR A 116 5.04 19.89 13.32
C TYR A 116 6.37 20.09 12.59
N MET A 117 6.30 20.35 11.28
CA MET A 117 7.17 21.37 10.67
C MET A 117 6.51 21.96 9.42
N THR A 118 6.02 23.18 9.57
CA THR A 118 5.75 24.10 8.45
C THR A 118 7.08 24.48 7.80
N MET A 119 7.18 24.34 6.47
CA MET A 119 7.86 25.29 5.58
C MET A 119 7.17 25.30 4.23
#